data_AF-A0A654ICJ3-F1
#
_entry.id   AF-A0A654ICJ3-F1
#
_cell.length_a   1.000
_cell.length_b   1.000
_cell.length_c   1.000
_cell.angle_alpha   90.00
_cell.angle_beta   90.00
_cell.angle_gamma   90.00
#
_symmetry.space_group_name_H-M   'P 1'
#
loop_
_entity.id
_entity.type
_entity.pdbx_description
1 polymer ?
#
loop_
_entity_poly.entity_id
_entity_poly.type
_entity_poly.pdbx_seq_one_letter_code
_entity_poly.pdbx_strand_id
1 'polypeptide(L)'
;MKLKVTDNQQLDNKEIIKVFNNIKISFNETIKNEEKKEFLITLSDFVCNDLIRRGNLINNRKNILRPLSPHLPIYKPQLTSTFPIYHRISGAFLATLVLFFYLLCLKIGLICFTYENFYQFFFFSSKLILISVGITALALSYHLYNGVRHLLTDFSGFIFQCFRIGRS
;
A
#
# COMPACT_ATOMS: atom_id res chain seq x y z
N MET A 1 -10.65 18.92 20.03
CA MET A 1 -10.41 17.48 20.30
C MET A 1 -8.96 17.17 19.92
N LYS A 2 -8.04 17.12 20.90
CA LYS A 2 -6.61 16.91 20.67
C LYS A 2 -6.38 15.39 20.59
N LEU A 3 -6.14 14.86 19.39
CA LEU A 3 -5.83 13.44 19.21
C LEU A 3 -4.47 13.17 19.84
N LYS A 4 -4.49 12.42 20.95
CA LYS A 4 -3.30 11.91 21.62
C LYS A 4 -2.76 10.78 20.73
N VAL A 5 -1.77 11.11 19.90
CA VAL A 5 -1.03 10.12 19.12
C VAL A 5 -0.27 9.26 20.14
N THR A 6 -0.72 8.02 20.31
CA THR A 6 -0.06 7.00 21.12
C THR A 6 1.25 6.60 20.43
N ASP A 7 2.36 7.17 20.89
CA ASP A 7 3.72 6.73 20.57
C ASP A 7 3.99 5.36 21.22
N ASN A 8 3.61 4.28 20.55
CA ASN A 8 4.02 2.93 20.93
C ASN A 8 5.07 2.41 19.94
N GLN A 9 6.14 1.85 20.52
CA GLN A 9 7.34 1.29 19.88
C GLN A 9 8.46 2.29 19.56
N GLN A 10 9.01 2.91 20.60
CA GLN A 10 10.36 3.47 20.54
C GLN A 10 11.34 2.34 20.85
N LEU A 11 11.97 1.79 19.81
CA LEU A 11 13.05 0.82 19.97
C LEU A 11 14.21 1.55 20.66
N ASP A 12 14.42 1.28 21.95
CA ASP A 12 15.50 1.90 22.71
C ASP A 12 16.83 1.47 22.10
N ASN A 13 17.74 2.42 21.88
CA ASN A 13 19.09 2.16 21.36
C ASN A 13 19.80 1.07 22.16
N LYS A 14 19.48 0.92 23.46
CA LYS A 14 20.00 -0.14 24.33
C LYS A 14 19.63 -1.56 23.87
N GLU A 15 18.39 -1.77 23.42
CA GLU A 15 17.93 -3.08 22.92
C GLU A 15 18.62 -3.43 21.59
N ILE A 16 18.80 -2.44 20.72
CA ILE A 16 19.56 -2.62 19.46
C ILE A 16 20.99 -3.06 19.78
N ILE A 17 21.70 -2.32 20.63
CA ILE A 17 23.10 -2.63 21.00
C ILE A 17 23.20 -4.05 21.59
N LYS A 18 22.26 -4.43 22.45
CA LYS A 18 22.22 -5.77 23.08
C LYS A 18 22.08 -6.89 22.06
N VAL A 19 21.17 -6.74 21.09
CA VAL A 19 20.97 -7.73 20.02
C VAL A 19 22.23 -7.89 19.18
N PHE A 20 22.85 -6.79 18.76
CA PHE A 20 24.06 -6.82 17.93
C PHE A 20 25.28 -7.38 18.68
N ASN A 21 25.39 -7.11 19.99
CA ASN A 21 26.43 -7.72 20.82
C ASN A 21 26.27 -9.24 20.91
N ASN A 22 25.04 -9.75 21.08
CA ASN A 22 24.78 -11.19 21.09
C ASN A 22 25.11 -11.85 19.74
N ILE A 23 24.80 -11.17 18.64
CA ILE A 23 25.15 -11.63 17.28
C ILE A 23 26.67 -11.70 17.10
N LYS A 24 27.40 -10.68 17.58
CA LYS A 24 28.87 -10.63 17.52
C LYS A 24 29.51 -11.78 18.31
N ILE A 25 28.97 -12.13 19.47
CA ILE A 25 29.40 -13.29 20.27
C ILE A 25 29.14 -14.58 19.49
N SER A 26 27.95 -14.74 18.91
CA SER A 26 27.59 -15.92 18.11
C SER A 26 28.53 -16.13 16.91
N PHE A 27 28.90 -15.05 16.20
CA PHE A 27 29.87 -15.13 15.11
C PHE A 27 31.27 -15.51 15.59
N ASN A 28 31.69 -15.01 16.75
CA ASN A 28 32.99 -15.32 17.34
C ASN A 28 33.12 -16.80 17.73
N GLU A 29 32.02 -17.43 18.17
CA GLU A 29 31.99 -18.85 18.54
C GLU A 29 31.84 -19.80 17.34
N THR A 30 31.14 -19.38 16.29
CA THR A 30 30.73 -20.28 15.19
C THR A 30 31.72 -20.30 14.02
N ILE A 31 32.38 -19.17 13.73
CA ILE A 31 33.21 -19.02 12.52
C ILE A 31 34.69 -19.22 12.87
N LYS A 32 35.32 -20.27 12.32
CA LYS A 32 36.77 -20.54 12.47
C LYS A 32 37.66 -19.78 11.48
N ASN A 33 37.09 -19.26 10.39
CA ASN A 33 37.83 -18.49 9.38
C ASN A 33 37.88 -17.02 9.80
N GLU A 34 39.07 -16.54 10.18
CA GLU A 34 39.26 -15.19 10.71
C GLU A 34 38.89 -14.07 9.72
N GLU A 35 39.16 -14.23 8.42
CA GLU A 35 38.78 -13.22 7.42
C GLU A 35 37.25 -13.08 7.30
N LYS A 36 36.52 -14.20 7.29
CA LYS A 36 35.05 -14.18 7.25
C LYS A 36 34.46 -13.63 8.56
N LYS A 37 35.09 -13.92 9.68
CA LYS A 37 34.67 -13.46 11.01
C LYS A 37 34.84 -11.94 11.15
N GLU A 38 36.01 -11.42 10.81
CA GLU A 38 36.29 -9.97 10.75
C GLU A 38 35.25 -9.25 9.91
N PHE A 39 34.97 -9.75 8.70
CA PHE A 39 33.99 -9.16 7.78
C PHE A 39 32.57 -9.12 8.37
N LEU A 40 32.10 -10.22 8.98
CA LEU A 40 30.76 -10.27 9.58
C LEU A 40 30.64 -9.36 10.80
N ILE A 41 31.71 -9.24 11.58
CA ILE A 41 31.77 -8.32 12.71
C ILE A 41 31.70 -6.87 12.21
N THR A 42 32.49 -6.51 11.20
CA THR A 42 32.46 -5.14 10.63
C THR A 42 31.09 -4.82 10.05
N LEU A 43 30.47 -5.77 9.36
CA LEU A 43 29.15 -5.61 8.79
C LEU A 43 28.09 -5.43 9.90
N SER A 44 28.19 -6.19 10.99
CA SER A 44 27.29 -6.06 12.14
C SER A 44 27.42 -4.70 12.82
N ASP A 45 28.66 -4.21 13.01
CA ASP A 45 28.93 -2.90 13.60
C ASP A 45 28.44 -1.77 12.68
N PHE A 46 28.62 -1.91 11.36
CA PHE A 46 28.09 -0.97 10.36
C PHE A 46 26.56 -0.88 10.41
N VAL A 47 25.86 -2.02 10.42
CA VAL A 47 24.40 -2.08 10.51
C VAL A 47 23.91 -1.53 11.85
N CYS A 48 24.58 -1.87 12.97
CA CYS A 48 24.24 -1.36 14.29
C CYS A 48 24.33 0.19 14.33
N ASN A 49 25.41 0.74 13.79
CA ASN A 49 25.62 2.18 13.72
C ASN A 49 24.60 2.90 12.80
N ASP A 50 24.25 2.33 11.64
CA ASP A 50 23.21 2.91 10.77
C ASP A 50 21.84 2.92 11.45
N LEU A 51 21.48 1.83 12.13
CA LEU A 51 20.21 1.73 12.85
C LEU A 51 20.13 2.73 14.01
N ILE A 52 21.18 2.86 14.83
CA ILE A 52 21.25 3.84 15.91
C ILE A 52 21.17 5.27 15.35
N ARG A 53 21.87 5.54 14.24
CA ARG A 53 21.84 6.85 13.58
C ARG A 53 20.44 7.20 13.10
N ARG A 54 19.75 6.27 12.42
CA ARG A 54 18.36 6.47 11.96
C ARG A 54 17.41 6.68 13.14
N GLY A 55 17.53 5.87 14.20
CA GLY A 55 16.75 5.99 15.42
C GLY A 55 16.90 7.37 16.06
N ASN A 56 18.14 7.84 16.22
CA ASN A 56 18.44 9.16 16.78
C ASN A 56 17.90 10.31 15.91
N LEU A 57 18.03 10.21 14.58
CA LEU A 57 17.46 11.21 13.67
C LEU A 57 15.94 11.29 13.81
N ILE A 58 15.25 10.15 13.89
CA ILE A 58 13.79 10.10 14.05
C ILE A 58 13.38 10.68 15.41
N ASN A 59 14.07 10.31 16.49
CA ASN A 59 13.80 10.85 17.83
C ASN A 59 14.01 12.37 17.88
N ASN A 60 15.11 12.88 17.32
CA ASN A 60 15.35 14.33 17.23
C ASN A 60 14.31 15.05 16.39
N ARG A 61 13.73 14.40 15.38
CA ARG A 61 12.63 14.95 14.57
C ARG A 61 11.31 14.95 15.34
N LYS A 62 11.03 13.94 16.17
CA LYS A 62 9.86 13.90 17.06
C LYS A 62 9.89 15.01 18.12
N ASN A 63 11.08 15.33 18.64
CA ASN A 63 11.27 16.35 19.67
C ASN A 63 11.14 17.80 19.14
N ILE A 64 11.02 18.00 17.82
CA ILE A 64 10.81 19.31 17.20
C ILE A 64 9.41 19.32 16.59
N LEU A 65 8.49 20.11 17.16
CA LEU A 65 7.16 20.36 16.62
C LEU A 65 7.25 21.13 15.30
N ARG A 66 7.58 20.44 14.19
CA ARG A 66 7.52 21.00 12.84
C ARG A 66 6.11 20.78 12.32
N PRO A 67 5.30 21.85 12.12
CA PRO A 67 4.00 21.69 11.50
C PRO A 67 4.20 21.12 10.09
N LEU A 68 3.32 20.21 9.66
CA LEU A 68 3.31 19.78 8.27
C LEU A 68 2.96 20.99 7.41
N SER A 69 3.73 21.21 6.35
CA SER A 69 3.36 22.23 5.38
C SER A 69 2.00 21.87 4.77
N PRO A 70 1.10 22.86 4.63
CA PRO A 70 -0.19 22.65 3.99
C PRO A 70 0.02 22.25 2.52
N HIS A 71 -0.22 20.97 2.20
CA HIS A 71 0.12 20.38 0.90
C HIS A 71 -1.14 20.08 0.06
N LEU A 72 -2.15 19.41 0.61
CA LEU A 72 -3.40 19.14 -0.10
C LEU A 72 -4.25 20.40 -0.35
N PRO A 73 -4.49 21.27 0.66
CA PRO A 73 -5.43 22.39 0.49
C PRO A 73 -4.92 23.51 -0.44
N ILE A 74 -3.61 23.62 -0.61
CA ILE A 74 -2.98 24.67 -1.42
C ILE A 74 -2.70 24.18 -2.86
N TYR A 75 -2.65 22.86 -3.06
CA TYR A 75 -2.35 22.29 -4.37
C TYR A 75 -3.52 22.46 -5.34
N LYS A 76 -3.24 22.99 -6.53
CA LYS A 76 -4.23 23.11 -7.60
C LYS A 76 -4.46 21.72 -8.24
N PRO A 77 -5.69 21.18 -8.27
CA PRO A 77 -5.94 19.86 -8.84
C PRO A 77 -5.59 19.84 -10.33
N GLN A 78 -4.58 19.04 -10.69
CA GLN A 78 -4.18 18.80 -12.07
C GLN A 78 -4.78 17.47 -12.55
N LEU A 79 -5.14 17.37 -13.84
CA LEU A 79 -5.68 16.13 -14.41
C LEU A 79 -4.76 14.93 -14.13
N THR A 80 -3.45 15.10 -14.30
CA THR A 80 -2.43 14.08 -14.02
C THR A 80 -2.49 13.52 -12.60
N SER A 81 -2.81 14.36 -11.61
CA SER A 81 -2.92 13.98 -10.20
C SER A 81 -4.28 13.37 -9.84
N THR A 82 -5.35 13.73 -10.56
CA THR A 82 -6.70 13.24 -10.27
C THR A 82 -7.00 11.89 -10.93
N PHE A 83 -6.43 11.60 -12.10
CA PHE A 83 -6.61 10.31 -12.80
C PHE A 83 -6.28 9.09 -11.91
N PRO A 84 -5.14 9.02 -11.19
CA PRO A 84 -4.84 7.90 -10.30
C PRO A 84 -5.82 7.76 -9.13
N ILE A 85 -6.33 8.88 -8.62
CA ILE A 85 -7.30 8.90 -7.51
C ILE A 85 -8.62 8.27 -7.98
N TYR A 86 -9.13 8.71 -9.13
CA TYR A 86 -10.36 8.15 -9.70
C TYR A 86 -10.21 6.67 -10.07
N HIS A 87 -9.04 6.22 -10.54
CA HIS A 87 -8.81 4.81 -10.84
C HIS A 87 -8.89 3.92 -9.58
N ARG A 88 -8.38 4.42 -8.45
CA ARG A 88 -8.51 3.74 -7.15
C ARG A 88 -9.95 3.73 -6.65
N ILE A 89 -10.68 4.84 -6.79
CA ILE A 89 -12.08 4.94 -6.40
C ILE A 89 -12.95 3.98 -7.23
N SER A 90 -12.78 3.94 -8.55
CA SER A 90 -13.54 3.03 -9.42
C SER A 90 -13.23 1.57 -9.12
N GLY A 91 -11.96 1.24 -8.84
CA GLY A 91 -11.55 -0.11 -8.42
C GLY A 91 -12.15 -0.53 -7.08
N ALA A 92 -12.10 0.34 -6.07
CA ALA A 92 -12.70 0.08 -4.76
C ALA A 92 -14.24 -0.08 -4.85
N PHE A 93 -14.89 0.74 -5.68
CA PHE A 93 -16.33 0.63 -5.95
C PHE A 93 -16.68 -0.72 -6.57
N LEU A 94 -15.97 -1.14 -7.64
CA LEU A 94 -16.17 -2.44 -8.27
C LEU A 94 -15.91 -3.61 -7.30
N ALA A 95 -14.82 -3.56 -6.54
CA ALA A 95 -14.46 -4.61 -5.58
C ALA A 95 -15.53 -4.75 -4.49
N THR A 96 -16.03 -3.62 -3.97
CA THR A 96 -17.10 -3.62 -2.96
C THR A 96 -18.40 -4.18 -3.54
N LEU A 97 -18.74 -3.83 -4.78
CA LEU A 97 -19.92 -4.34 -5.46
C LEU A 97 -19.84 -5.87 -5.63
N VAL A 98 -18.71 -6.39 -6.13
CA VAL A 98 -18.48 -7.83 -6.27
C VAL A 98 -18.55 -8.54 -4.91
N LEU A 99 -17.88 -8.00 -3.89
CA LEU A 99 -17.90 -8.57 -2.54
C LEU A 99 -19.31 -8.56 -1.94
N PHE A 100 -20.06 -7.47 -2.12
CA PHE A 100 -21.43 -7.36 -1.64
C PHE A 100 -22.34 -8.39 -2.30
N PHE A 101 -22.28 -8.53 -3.64
CA PHE A 101 -23.04 -9.54 -4.35
C PHE A 101 -22.65 -10.97 -3.93
N TYR A 102 -21.36 -11.22 -3.70
CA TYR A 102 -20.87 -12.50 -3.22
C TYR A 102 -21.43 -12.86 -1.83
N LEU A 103 -21.35 -11.92 -0.87
CA LEU A 103 -21.90 -12.11 0.47
C LEU A 103 -23.42 -12.24 0.47
N LEU A 104 -24.11 -11.48 -0.39
CA LEU A 104 -25.54 -11.57 -0.56
C LEU A 104 -25.93 -12.96 -1.08
N CYS A 105 -25.22 -13.48 -2.09
CA CYS A 105 -25.45 -14.82 -2.65
C CYS A 105 -25.27 -15.92 -1.58
N LEU A 106 -24.20 -15.84 -0.78
CA LEU A 106 -23.97 -16.77 0.33
C LEU A 106 -25.08 -16.76 1.38
N LYS A 107 -25.60 -15.57 1.71
CA LYS A 107 -26.60 -15.40 2.77
C LYS A 107 -28.02 -15.74 2.30
N ILE A 108 -28.35 -15.46 1.04
CA ILE A 108 -29.69 -15.69 0.48
C ILE A 108 -29.86 -17.12 -0.05
N GLY A 109 -28.76 -17.79 -0.44
CA GLY A 109 -28.81 -19.13 -1.04
C GLY A 109 -29.69 -19.19 -2.30
N LEU A 110 -30.16 -20.38 -2.68
CA LEU A 110 -31.07 -20.57 -3.83
C LEU A 110 -32.51 -20.05 -3.60
N ILE A 111 -32.85 -19.69 -2.35
CA ILE A 111 -34.24 -19.48 -1.89
C ILE A 111 -34.90 -18.22 -2.46
N CYS A 112 -34.10 -17.27 -2.95
CA CYS A 112 -34.57 -15.96 -3.38
C CYS A 112 -35.13 -15.96 -4.81
N PHE A 113 -34.66 -16.86 -5.67
CA PHE A 113 -35.15 -17.00 -7.05
C PHE A 113 -36.53 -17.67 -7.15
N THR A 114 -37.06 -18.22 -6.06
CA THR A 114 -38.40 -18.82 -6.00
C THR A 114 -39.47 -17.91 -5.40
N TYR A 115 -39.10 -16.72 -4.90
CA TYR A 115 -40.02 -15.83 -4.20
C TYR A 115 -40.58 -14.74 -5.13
N GLU A 116 -41.89 -14.74 -5.38
CA GLU A 116 -42.55 -13.77 -6.26
C GLU A 116 -42.39 -12.31 -5.78
N ASN A 117 -42.34 -12.09 -4.47
CA ASN A 117 -42.12 -10.77 -3.88
C ASN A 117 -40.75 -10.17 -4.24
N PHE A 118 -39.74 -11.00 -4.49
CA PHE A 118 -38.42 -10.53 -4.93
C PHE A 118 -38.48 -9.99 -6.36
N TYR A 119 -39.19 -10.69 -7.25
CA TYR A 119 -39.41 -10.23 -8.62
C TYR A 119 -40.24 -8.95 -8.67
N GLN A 120 -41.28 -8.82 -7.84
CA GLN A 120 -42.05 -7.58 -7.74
C GLN A 120 -41.21 -6.39 -7.27
N PHE A 121 -40.33 -6.59 -6.29
CA PHE A 121 -39.40 -5.54 -5.84
C PHE A 121 -38.44 -5.09 -6.96
N PHE A 122 -37.86 -6.04 -7.71
CA PHE A 122 -37.01 -5.74 -8.87
C PHE A 122 -37.77 -5.01 -9.98
N PHE A 123 -39.04 -5.39 -10.21
CA PHE A 123 -39.88 -4.79 -11.23
C PHE A 123 -40.26 -3.34 -10.90
N PHE A 124 -40.63 -3.06 -9.64
CA PHE A 124 -40.88 -1.70 -9.16
C PHE A 124 -39.62 -0.83 -9.17
N SER A 125 -38.45 -1.44 -8.94
CA SER A 125 -37.15 -0.75 -8.93
C SER A 125 -36.48 -0.65 -10.31
N SER A 126 -37.17 -1.02 -11.40
CA SER A 126 -36.64 -1.11 -12.77
C SER A 126 -35.96 0.17 -13.27
N LYS A 127 -36.50 1.36 -12.92
CA LYS A 127 -35.87 2.65 -13.29
C LYS A 127 -34.52 2.87 -12.61
N LEU A 128 -34.35 2.41 -11.37
CA LEU A 128 -33.10 2.56 -10.61
C LEU A 128 -32.04 1.56 -11.09
N ILE A 129 -32.47 0.38 -11.54
CA ILE A 129 -31.59 -0.64 -12.12
C ILE A 129 -30.85 -0.13 -13.35
N LEU A 130 -31.52 0.58 -14.26
CA LEU A 130 -30.88 1.09 -15.46
C LEU A 130 -29.76 2.10 -15.12
N ILE A 131 -30.02 2.99 -14.16
CA ILE A 131 -29.05 3.99 -13.70
C ILE A 131 -27.87 3.29 -13.01
N SER A 132 -28.14 2.32 -12.13
CA SER A 132 -27.10 1.56 -11.41
C SER A 132 -26.20 0.78 -12.37
N VAL A 133 -26.79 0.13 -13.39
CA VAL A 133 -26.04 -0.57 -14.44
C VAL A 133 -25.19 0.40 -15.24
N GLY A 134 -25.73 1.57 -15.60
CA GLY A 134 -24.98 2.62 -16.31
C GLY A 134 -23.76 3.12 -15.53
N ILE A 135 -23.92 3.41 -14.23
CA ILE A 135 -22.82 3.83 -13.35
C ILE A 135 -21.78 2.73 -13.21
N THR A 136 -22.22 1.47 -13.05
CA THR A 136 -21.31 0.33 -12.92
C THR A 136 -20.53 0.09 -14.21
N ALA A 137 -21.19 0.16 -15.37
CA ALA A 137 -20.55 0.03 -16.68
C ALA A 137 -19.55 1.15 -16.94
N LEU A 138 -19.87 2.38 -16.55
CA LEU A 138 -18.97 3.52 -16.66
C LEU A 138 -17.73 3.36 -15.75
N ALA A 139 -17.93 2.95 -14.49
CA ALA A 139 -16.85 2.70 -13.55
C ALA A 139 -15.92 1.57 -14.03
N LEU A 140 -16.49 0.48 -14.56
CA LEU A 140 -15.75 -0.64 -15.15
C LEU A 140 -14.95 -0.19 -16.38
N SER A 141 -15.59 0.51 -17.31
CA SER A 141 -14.95 1.00 -18.54
C SER A 141 -13.78 1.93 -18.22
N TYR A 142 -13.98 2.86 -17.28
CA TYR A 142 -12.93 3.78 -16.83
C TYR A 142 -11.78 3.05 -16.13
N HIS A 143 -12.08 2.07 -15.28
CA HIS A 143 -11.07 1.29 -14.56
C HIS A 143 -10.22 0.46 -15.53
N LEU A 144 -10.86 -0.25 -16.47
CA LEU A 144 -10.19 -1.04 -17.50
C LEU A 144 -9.31 -0.18 -18.39
N TYR A 145 -9.84 0.94 -18.92
CA TYR A 145 -9.09 1.84 -19.78
C TYR A 145 -7.81 2.37 -19.09
N ASN A 146 -7.92 2.82 -17.84
CA ASN A 146 -6.76 3.29 -17.09
C ASN A 146 -5.79 2.17 -16.71
N GLY A 147 -6.30 0.96 -16.46
CA GLY A 147 -5.48 -0.23 -16.23
C GLY A 147 -4.64 -0.57 -17.46
N VAL A 148 -5.25 -0.61 -18.65
CA VAL A 148 -4.53 -0.83 -19.91
C VAL A 148 -3.47 0.25 -20.14
N ARG A 149 -3.80 1.53 -19.90
CA ARG A 149 -2.83 2.63 -19.99
C ARG A 149 -1.62 2.46 -19.06
N HIS A 150 -1.82 1.97 -17.84
CA HIS A 150 -0.72 1.68 -16.91
C HIS A 150 0.15 0.54 -17.44
N LEU A 151 -0.46 -0.57 -17.86
CA LEU A 151 0.27 -1.70 -18.45
C LEU A 151 1.11 -1.29 -19.67
N LEU A 152 0.57 -0.43 -20.54
CA LEU A 152 1.31 0.13 -21.68
C LEU A 152 2.49 1.01 -21.23
N THR A 153 2.30 1.80 -20.17
CA THR A 153 3.36 2.65 -19.62
C THR A 153 4.47 1.81 -19.00
N ASP A 154 4.12 0.74 -18.28
CA ASP A 154 5.09 -0.18 -17.69
C ASP A 154 5.88 -0.93 -18.76
N PHE A 155 5.21 -1.38 -19.83
CA PHE A 155 5.88 -2.05 -20.95
C PHE A 155 6.82 -1.12 -21.71
N SER A 156 6.39 0.11 -22.00
CA SER A 156 7.24 1.11 -22.67
C SER A 156 8.44 1.54 -21.82
N GLY A 157 8.28 1.67 -20.50
CA GLY A 157 9.36 1.92 -19.57
C GLY A 157 10.40 0.79 -19.54
N PHE A 158 9.93 -0.47 -19.56
CA PHE A 158 10.81 -1.64 -19.62
C PHE A 158 11.65 -1.65 -20.91
N ILE A 159 11.02 -1.42 -22.07
CA ILE A 159 11.71 -1.35 -23.36
C ILE A 159 12.77 -0.23 -23.37
N PHE A 160 12.43 0.96 -22.85
CA PHE A 160 13.37 2.08 -22.79
C PHE A 160 14.57 1.79 -21.87
N GLN A 161 14.34 1.11 -20.75
CA GLN A 161 15.40 0.70 -19.84
C GLN A 161 16.32 -0.37 -20.48
N CYS A 162 15.76 -1.39 -21.14
CA CYS A 162 16.53 -2.39 -21.88
C CYS A 162 17.38 -1.75 -23.00
N PHE A 163 16.82 -0.82 -23.76
CA PHE A 163 17.54 -0.12 -24.83
C PHE A 163 18.69 0.75 -24.30
N ARG A 164 18.54 1.32 -23.09
CA ARG A 164 19.59 2.11 -22.43
C ARG A 164 20.70 1.25 -21.83
N ILE A 165 20.39 0.04 -21.36
CA ILE A 165 21.39 -0.91 -20.86
C ILE A 165 22.23 -1.50 -22.00
N GLY A 166 21.65 -1.75 -23.17
CA GLY A 166 22.39 -2.25 -24.34
C GLY A 166 23.31 -1.22 -25.03
N ARG A 167 23.44 -0.01 -24.47
CA ARG A 167 24.29 1.08 -25.00
C ARG A 167 25.41 1.52 -24.07
N SER A 168 25.58 0.87 -22.91
CA SER A 168 26.71 1.09 -21.98
C SER A 168 27.60 -0.14 -21.93
#